data_AF-A0A0U1KUM3-F1
#
_entry.id   AF-A0A0U1KUM3-F1
#
_cell.length_a   1.000
_cell.length_b   1.000
_cell.length_c   1.000
_cell.angle_alpha   90.00
_cell.angle_beta   90.00
_cell.angle_gamma   90.00
#
_symmetry.space_group_name_H-M   'P 1'
#
loop_
_entity.id
_entity.type
_entity.pdbx_description
1 polymer ?
#
loop_
_entity_poly.entity_id
_entity_poly.type
_entity_poly.pdbx_seq_one_letter_code
_entity_poly.pdbx_strand_id
1 'polypeptide(L)' 'MRYYQRILRAQAQGLRVIVIDQMRSDMAERADEWIAVRSGTDGALALGMIRAIIKEGFSIVIL' A
#
# COMPACT_ATOMS: atom_id res chain seq x y z
N MET A 1 3.17 15.49 -8.04
CA MET A 1 3.89 15.06 -9.27
C MET A 1 5.27 14.41 -9.03
N ARG A 2 6.13 14.90 -8.11
CA ARG A 2 7.51 14.35 -7.95
C ARG A 2 7.59 12.90 -7.44
N TYR A 3 6.71 12.48 -6.53
CA TYR A 3 6.68 11.10 -6.00
C TYR A 3 6.12 10.08 -6.99
N TYR A 4 5.14 10.51 -7.78
CA TYR A 4 4.51 9.71 -8.81
C TYR A 4 5.52 9.09 -9.79
N GLN A 5 6.43 9.92 -10.31
CA GLN A 5 7.48 9.47 -11.22
C GLN A 5 8.46 8.50 -10.58
N ARG A 6 8.69 8.58 -9.26
CA ARG A 6 9.55 7.63 -8.54
C ARG A 6 8.88 6.27 -8.41
N ILE A 7 7.58 6.25 -8.11
CA ILE A 7 6.81 5.01 -7.99
C ILE A 7 6.73 4.31 -9.35
N LEU A 8 6.46 5.04 -10.44
CA LEU A 8 6.44 4.45 -11.78
C LEU A 8 7.81 3.89 -12.20
N ARG A 9 8.90 4.58 -11.85
CA ARG A 9 10.27 4.05 -12.11
C ARG A 9 10.54 2.78 -11.32
N ALA A 10 10.14 2.73 -10.05
CA ALA A 10 10.25 1.54 -9.21
C ALA A 10 9.43 0.38 -9.79
N GLN A 11 8.21 0.65 -10.24
CA GLN A 11 7.35 -0.33 -10.91
C GLN A 11 8.00 -0.85 -12.19
N ALA A 12 8.55 0.04 -13.03
CA ALA A 12 9.30 -0.34 -14.23
C ALA A 12 10.59 -1.14 -13.92
N GLN A 13 11.13 -1.04 -12.70
CA GLN A 13 12.25 -1.85 -12.22
C GLN A 13 11.80 -3.21 -11.65
N GLY A 14 10.52 -3.56 -11.74
CA GLY A 14 9.97 -4.84 -11.32
C GLY A 14 9.45 -4.86 -9.87
N LEU A 15 9.40 -3.71 -9.18
CA LEU A 15 8.76 -3.65 -7.87
C LEU A 15 7.24 -3.65 -8.01
N ARG A 16 6.57 -4.48 -7.21
CA ARG A 16 5.12 -4.53 -7.17
C ARG A 16 4.55 -3.30 -6.44
N VAL A 17 3.62 -2.61 -7.08
CA VAL A 17 2.91 -1.46 -6.55
C VAL A 17 1.47 -1.85 -6.22
N ILE A 18 1.13 -1.77 -4.93
CA ILE A 18 -0.23 -1.99 -4.42
C ILE A 18 -0.74 -0.66 -3.91
N VAL A 19 -1.92 -0.23 -4.39
CA VAL A 19 -2.58 1.00 -3.94
C VAL A 19 -3.77 0.64 -3.07
N ILE A 20 -3.82 1.27 -1.91
CA ILE A 20 -4.91 1.13 -0.95
C ILE A 20 -5.59 2.48 -0.87
N ASP A 21 -6.81 2.56 -1.39
CA ASP A 21 -7.55 3.82 -1.52
C ASP A 21 -9.04 3.53 -1.55
N GLN A 22 -9.84 4.39 -0.93
CA GLN A 22 -11.30 4.33 -0.96
C GLN A 22 -11.86 4.63 -2.36
N MET A 23 -11.15 5.45 -3.14
CA MET A 23 -11.53 5.81 -4.51
C MET A 23 -10.54 5.18 -5.49
N ARG A 24 -11.01 4.90 -6.70
CA ARG A 24 -10.13 4.47 -7.79
C ARG A 24 -9.41 5.68 -8.39
N SER A 25 -8.36 6.14 -7.73
CA SER A 25 -7.53 7.26 -8.17
C SER A 25 -6.64 6.92 -9.38
N ASP A 26 -6.07 7.93 -10.04
CA ASP A 26 -5.12 7.74 -11.16
C ASP A 26 -3.94 6.82 -10.82
N MET A 27 -3.54 6.77 -9.54
CA MET A 27 -2.53 5.84 -9.05
C MET A 27 -3.06 4.42 -8.98
N ALA A 28 -4.29 4.23 -8.50
CA ALA A 28 -4.94 2.92 -8.43
C ALA A 28 -5.16 2.31 -9.82
N GLU A 29 -5.40 3.13 -10.85
CA GLU A 29 -5.53 2.64 -12.23
C GLU A 29 -4.23 2.09 -12.81
N ARG A 30 -3.08 2.57 -12.33
CA ARG A 30 -1.75 2.18 -12.85
C ARG A 30 -1.00 1.22 -11.94
N ALA A 31 -1.53 0.96 -10.75
CA ALA A 31 -0.98 0.00 -9.82
C ALA A 31 -1.16 -1.43 -10.33
N ASP A 32 -0.32 -2.35 -9.85
CA ASP A 32 -0.48 -3.77 -10.15
C ASP A 32 -1.70 -4.35 -9.40
N GLU A 33 -2.06 -3.75 -8.28
CA GLU A 33 -3.25 -4.10 -7.51
C GLU A 33 -3.85 -2.86 -6.83
N TRP A 34 -5.17 -2.76 -6.84
CA TRP A 34 -5.93 -1.77 -6.08
C TRP A 34 -6.84 -2.46 -5.07
N ILE A 35 -6.72 -2.08 -3.81
CA ILE A 35 -7.55 -2.57 -2.72
C ILE A 35 -8.44 -1.42 -2.26
N ALA A 36 -9.74 -1.57 -2.52
CA ALA A 36 -10.75 -0.63 -2.07
C ALA A 36 -10.98 -0.78 -0.56
N VAL A 37 -10.74 0.29 0.19
CA VAL A 37 -10.99 0.35 1.63
C VAL A 37 -12.18 1.25 1.95
N ARG A 38 -12.85 1.01 3.07
CA ARG A 38 -13.94 1.89 3.52
C ARG A 38 -13.33 3.18 4.07
N SER A 39 -13.94 4.32 3.74
CA SER A 39 -13.53 5.63 4.27
C SER A 39 -13.38 5.59 5.80
N GLY A 40 -12.25 6.11 6.29
CA GLY A 40 -11.94 6.17 7.72
C GLY A 40 -11.49 4.87 8.37
N THR A 41 -11.22 3.80 7.59
CA THR A 41 -10.81 2.49 8.13
C THR A 41 -9.32 2.14 7.94
N ASP A 42 -8.51 3.08 7.47
CA ASP A 42 -7.07 2.86 7.23
C ASP A 42 -6.32 2.45 8.51
N GLY A 43 -6.74 2.99 9.67
CA GLY A 43 -6.19 2.59 10.97
C GLY A 43 -6.48 1.11 11.32
N ALA A 44 -7.68 0.63 10.99
CA ALA A 44 -8.04 -0.78 11.20
C ALA A 44 -7.22 -1.70 10.27
N LEU A 45 -7.01 -1.27 9.03
CA LEU A 45 -6.12 -1.97 8.09
C LEU A 45 -4.69 -2.02 8.63
N ALA A 46 -4.13 -0.88 9.05
CA ALA A 46 -2.77 -0.81 9.59
C ALA A 46 -2.61 -1.74 10.81
N LEU A 47 -3.57 -1.74 11.74
CA LEU A 47 -3.59 -2.66 12.88
C LEU A 47 -3.70 -4.13 12.45
N GLY A 48 -4.49 -4.43 11.42
CA GLY A 48 -4.58 -5.77 10.82
C GLY A 48 -3.26 -6.23 10.23
N MET A 49 -2.56 -5.36 9.50
CA MET A 49 -1.23 -5.64 8.94
C MET A 49 -0.20 -5.87 10.04
N ILE A 50 -0.15 -5.00 11.06
CA ILE A 50 0.73 -5.15 12.23
C ILE A 50 0.49 -6.52 12.89
N ARG A 51 -0.78 -6.87 13.13
CA ARG A 51 -1.15 -8.16 13.71
C ARG A 51 -0.68 -9.33 12.84
N ALA A 52 -0.86 -9.26 11.53
CA ALA A 52 -0.43 -10.31 10.61
C ALA A 52 1.09 -10.49 10.64
N ILE A 53 1.84 -9.39 10.56
CA ILE A 53 3.31 -9.39 10.60
C ILE A 53 3.83 -10.04 11.89
N ILE A 54 3.27 -9.66 13.05
CA ILE A 54 3.62 -10.26 14.35
C ILE A 54 3.29 -11.76 14.38
N LYS A 55 2.13 -12.15 13.84
CA LYS A 55 1.69 -13.55 13.82
C LYS A 55 2.62 -14.43 12.96
N GLU A 56 3.15 -13.89 11.88
CA GLU A 56 4.15 -14.56 11.02
C GLU A 56 5.57 -14.57 11.63
N GLY A 57 5.76 -13.99 12.83
CA GLY A 57 7.03 -14.01 13.56
C GLY A 57 8.01 -12.91 13.15
N PHE A 58 7.58 -11.92 12.37
CA PHE A 58 8.41 -10.78 12.02
C PHE A 58 8.38 -9.70 13.11
N SER A 59 9.51 -9.03 13.32
CA SER A 59 9.61 -7.89 14.24
C SER A 59 9.25 -6.59 13.51
N ILE A 60 8.39 -5.78 14.13
CA ILE A 60 8.06 -4.44 13.63
C ILE A 60 8.94 -3.45 14.38
N VAL A 61 9.78 -2.73 13.63
CA VAL A 61 10.58 -1.62 14.16
C VAL A 61 9.93 -0.32 13.69
N ILE A 62 9.42 0.47 14.64
CA ILE A 62 8.90 1.81 14.37
C ILE A 62 9.98 2.78 14.85
N LEU A 63 10.81 3.27 13.93
CA LEU A 63 11.85 4.28 14.17
C LEU A 63 11.75 5.39 13.10
#